data_AF-A0A955PUU6-F1
#
_entry.id   AF-A0A955PUU6-F1
#
_cell.length_a   1.000
_cell.length_b   1.000
_cell.length_c   1.000
_cell.angle_alpha   90.00
_cell.angle_beta   90.00
_cell.angle_gamma   90.00
#
_symmetry.space_group_name_H-M   'P 1'
#
loop_
_entity.id
_entity.type
_entity.pdbx_description
1 polymer ?
#
loop_
_entity_poly.entity_id
_entity_poly.type
_entity_poly.pdbx_seq_one_letter_code
_entity_poly.pdbx_strand_id
1 'polypeptide(L)'
;KGQTSKGASLFPRKDSRPLDSQKSPAQKTPIHPTRTHMETSRPVPSTQPQSPPGDVTQIGIADFQKVQLKVAKVLTAERVPKSEKLLKLQVDIGTEQRQIVAGIGKKYAPEEMVGRTIVVVANLKPAKLM
;
A
#
# COMPACT_ATOMS: atom_id res chain seq x y z
N LYS A 1 29.11 -41.41 23.78
CA LYS A 1 28.14 -40.95 22.75
C LYS A 1 27.75 -39.51 23.07
N GLY A 2 27.88 -38.59 22.12
CA GLY A 2 27.34 -37.21 22.23
C GLY A 2 28.36 -36.11 21.99
N GLN A 3 28.96 -36.05 20.79
CA GLN A 3 29.73 -34.88 20.35
C GLN A 3 28.73 -33.88 19.73
N THR A 4 28.54 -32.72 20.35
CA THR A 4 27.74 -31.62 19.79
C THR A 4 28.67 -30.67 19.03
N SER A 5 28.49 -30.61 17.71
CA SER A 5 29.16 -29.63 16.85
C SER A 5 28.38 -28.31 16.91
N LYS A 6 29.00 -27.26 17.46
CA LYS A 6 28.46 -25.89 17.41
C LYS A 6 28.53 -25.42 15.95
N GLY A 7 27.39 -25.41 15.26
CA GLY A 7 27.26 -24.82 13.93
C GLY A 7 27.71 -23.36 13.93
N ALA A 8 28.48 -22.96 12.91
CA ALA A 8 28.99 -21.61 12.77
C ALA A 8 27.82 -20.60 12.70
N SER A 9 27.98 -19.48 13.40
CA SER A 9 26.98 -18.41 13.48
C SER A 9 26.74 -17.79 12.10
N LEU A 10 25.51 -17.93 11.57
CA LEU A 10 25.14 -17.57 10.20
C LEU A 10 24.81 -16.08 9.97
N PHE A 11 25.02 -15.21 10.97
CA PHE A 11 24.67 -13.79 10.85
C PHE A 11 25.78 -12.87 11.36
N PRO A 12 26.51 -12.18 10.47
CA PRO A 12 27.47 -11.15 10.84
C PRO A 12 26.73 -9.93 11.41
N ARG A 13 26.97 -9.61 12.68
CA ARG A 13 26.53 -8.34 13.29
C ARG A 13 27.46 -7.24 12.80
N LYS A 14 26.92 -6.24 12.09
CA LYS A 14 27.69 -5.04 11.70
C LYS A 14 27.91 -4.17 12.94
N ASP A 15 29.18 -4.03 13.33
CA ASP A 15 29.61 -3.16 14.41
C ASP A 15 29.27 -1.69 14.14
N SER A 16 28.62 -1.07 15.13
CA SER A 16 28.53 0.38 15.31
C SER A 16 29.92 0.95 15.52
N ARG A 17 30.42 1.69 14.52
CA ARG A 17 31.69 2.44 14.64
C ARG A 17 31.53 3.59 15.65
N PRO A 18 32.43 3.73 16.64
CA PRO A 18 32.48 4.90 17.51
C PRO A 18 32.98 6.12 16.73
N LEU A 19 32.36 7.27 17.00
CA LEU A 19 32.69 8.58 16.43
C LEU A 19 33.73 9.25 17.34
N ASP A 20 34.98 9.33 16.90
CA ASP A 20 36.01 10.12 17.58
C ASP A 20 36.80 11.01 16.59
N SER A 21 36.56 12.32 16.74
CA SER A 21 37.55 13.40 16.90
C SER A 21 38.47 13.88 15.75
N GLN A 22 38.35 15.21 15.52
CA GLN A 22 39.36 16.23 15.14
C GLN A 22 39.71 16.49 13.65
N LYS A 23 39.38 17.68 13.13
CA LYS A 23 40.22 18.92 13.15
C LYS A 23 39.74 19.97 12.11
N SER A 24 39.48 21.21 12.56
CA SER A 24 39.41 22.45 11.73
C SER A 24 40.78 23.18 11.84
N PRO A 25 41.19 24.16 10.98
CA PRO A 25 40.48 25.45 10.76
C PRO A 25 40.64 26.17 9.38
N ALA A 26 39.73 27.15 9.15
CA ALA A 26 39.85 28.50 8.50
C ALA A 26 40.58 28.65 7.13
N GLN A 27 40.22 29.51 6.16
CA GLN A 27 39.64 30.87 6.10
C GLN A 27 39.55 31.23 4.58
N LYS A 28 38.55 31.88 3.96
CA LYS A 28 38.18 33.32 3.98
C LYS A 28 36.94 33.55 3.07
N THR A 29 35.98 34.32 3.58
CA THR A 29 34.86 35.04 2.91
C THR A 29 35.40 36.30 2.18
N PRO A 30 34.63 37.28 1.63
CA PRO A 30 33.19 37.38 1.26
C PRO A 30 32.86 38.14 -0.06
N ILE A 31 31.61 38.08 -0.55
CA ILE A 31 30.87 39.26 -1.09
C ILE A 31 29.34 38.97 -1.13
N HIS A 32 28.57 39.82 -0.44
CA HIS A 32 27.10 40.04 -0.53
C HIS A 32 26.84 41.18 -1.58
N PRO A 33 25.61 41.70 -1.90
CA PRO A 33 24.27 41.50 -1.32
C PRO A 33 23.07 41.48 -2.34
N THR A 34 21.84 41.48 -1.79
CA THR A 34 20.62 42.14 -2.32
C THR A 34 19.51 41.26 -2.92
N ARG A 35 18.62 40.82 -2.01
CA ARG A 35 17.16 41.11 -1.97
C ARG A 35 16.47 41.42 -3.30
N THR A 36 15.64 40.50 -3.76
CA THR A 36 14.35 40.82 -4.41
C THR A 36 13.35 39.74 -4.01
N HIS A 37 12.53 40.04 -3.00
CA HIS A 37 11.25 39.38 -2.82
C HIS A 37 10.30 39.97 -3.88
N MET A 38 9.96 39.17 -4.89
CA MET A 38 8.80 39.43 -5.73
C MET A 38 7.82 38.27 -5.54
N GLU A 39 6.74 38.62 -4.85
CA GLU A 39 5.38 38.12 -4.97
C GLU A 39 5.11 37.11 -6.10
N THR A 40 4.70 35.90 -5.72
CA THR A 40 3.72 35.14 -6.49
C THR A 40 2.80 34.45 -5.49
N SER A 41 1.72 35.15 -5.19
CA SER A 41 0.47 34.64 -4.65
C SER A 41 -0.06 33.53 -5.56
N ARG A 42 0.35 32.28 -5.29
CA ARG A 42 -0.41 31.11 -5.71
C ARG A 42 -1.50 30.88 -4.68
N PRO A 43 -2.79 30.89 -5.05
CA PRO A 43 -3.82 30.40 -4.16
C PRO A 43 -3.52 28.91 -3.92
N VAL A 44 -3.18 28.59 -2.67
CA VAL A 44 -3.17 27.21 -2.21
C VAL A 44 -4.57 26.66 -2.49
N PRO A 45 -4.74 25.59 -3.30
CA PRO A 45 -6.04 24.97 -3.43
C PRO A 45 -6.47 24.52 -2.04
N SER A 46 -7.58 25.09 -1.58
CA SER A 46 -8.19 24.80 -0.29
C SER A 46 -8.25 23.29 -0.09
N THR A 47 -7.47 22.81 0.88
CA THR A 47 -7.69 21.51 1.50
C THR A 47 -9.13 21.52 1.99
N GLN A 48 -10.03 20.93 1.21
CA GLN A 48 -11.38 20.66 1.66
C GLN A 48 -11.25 19.87 2.97
N PRO A 49 -11.99 20.24 4.03
CA PRO A 49 -12.01 19.46 5.26
C PRO A 49 -12.38 18.02 4.87
N GLN A 50 -11.39 17.12 4.98
CA GLN A 50 -11.69 15.71 5.00
C GLN A 50 -12.62 15.52 6.19
N SER A 51 -13.86 15.12 5.93
CA SER A 51 -14.83 14.81 6.98
C SER A 51 -14.13 13.97 8.06
N PRO A 52 -14.35 14.25 9.35
CA PRO A 52 -13.75 13.45 10.41
C PRO A 52 -14.05 11.97 10.13
N PRO A 53 -13.10 11.05 10.37
CA PRO A 53 -13.35 9.63 10.19
C PRO A 53 -14.59 9.29 11.01
N GLY A 54 -15.68 8.96 10.33
CA GLY A 54 -16.95 8.65 10.97
C GLY A 54 -16.74 7.56 12.01
N ASP A 55 -17.52 7.62 13.09
CA ASP A 55 -17.52 6.64 14.16
C ASP A 55 -17.50 5.21 13.57
N VAL A 56 -16.34 4.57 13.64
CA VAL A 56 -16.18 3.18 13.22
C VAL A 56 -16.86 2.33 14.28
N THR A 57 -18.11 1.94 14.01
CA THR A 57 -18.84 1.00 14.85
C THR A 57 -18.02 -0.27 14.99
N GLN A 58 -17.56 -0.55 16.21
CA GLN A 58 -16.78 -1.76 16.49
C GLN A 58 -17.69 -2.98 16.37
N ILE A 59 -17.24 -3.98 15.62
CA ILE A 59 -17.91 -5.28 15.54
C ILE A 59 -17.24 -6.28 16.49
N GLY A 60 -18.01 -7.22 17.01
CA GLY A 60 -17.46 -8.31 17.82
C GLY A 60 -16.80 -9.39 16.97
N ILE A 61 -16.03 -10.27 17.63
CA ILE A 61 -15.39 -11.43 16.99
C ILE A 61 -16.43 -12.38 16.36
N ALA A 62 -17.62 -12.51 16.96
CA ALA A 62 -18.69 -13.35 16.44
C ALA A 62 -19.18 -12.92 15.05
N ASP A 63 -19.18 -11.62 14.74
CA ASP A 63 -19.57 -11.13 13.41
C ASP A 63 -18.45 -11.33 12.40
N PHE A 64 -17.20 -11.15 12.80
CA PHE A 64 -16.04 -11.43 11.95
C PHE A 64 -15.97 -12.91 11.56
N GLN A 65 -16.24 -13.83 12.49
CA GLN A 65 -16.26 -15.29 12.23
C GLN A 65 -17.28 -15.70 11.15
N LYS A 66 -18.35 -14.92 10.94
CA LYS A 66 -19.34 -15.18 9.88
C LYS A 66 -18.80 -14.88 8.49
N VAL A 67 -17.70 -14.11 8.35
CA VAL A 67 -17.14 -13.70 7.07
C VAL A 67 -16.06 -14.69 6.64
N GLN A 68 -16.21 -15.31 5.46
CA GLN A 68 -15.19 -16.19 4.90
C GLN A 68 -14.23 -15.38 4.03
N LEU A 69 -13.05 -15.08 4.57
CA LEU A 69 -11.96 -14.47 3.82
C LEU A 69 -11.12 -15.55 3.14
N LYS A 70 -10.89 -15.43 1.84
CA LYS A 70 -10.02 -16.32 1.07
C LYS A 70 -8.99 -15.51 0.28
N VAL A 71 -7.81 -16.11 0.10
CA VAL A 71 -6.80 -15.60 -0.82
C VAL A 71 -7.15 -16.05 -2.23
N ALA A 72 -7.09 -15.13 -3.19
CA ALA A 72 -7.41 -15.38 -4.58
C ALA A 72 -6.30 -14.86 -5.49
N LYS A 73 -6.11 -15.51 -6.64
CA LYS A 73 -5.24 -15.02 -7.72
C LYS A 73 -6.11 -14.44 -8.83
N VAL A 74 -5.80 -13.22 -9.27
CA VAL A 74 -6.48 -12.63 -10.43
C VAL A 74 -5.97 -13.31 -11.71
N LEU A 75 -6.89 -13.92 -12.45
CA LEU A 75 -6.61 -14.57 -13.73
C LEU A 75 -6.74 -13.59 -14.89
N THR A 76 -7.85 -12.85 -14.93
CA THR A 76 -8.09 -11.83 -15.94
C THR A 76 -8.76 -10.61 -15.31
N ALA A 77 -8.54 -9.45 -15.93
CA ALA A 77 -9.14 -8.20 -15.52
C ALA A 77 -9.52 -7.39 -16.76
N GLU A 78 -10.73 -6.86 -16.78
CA GLU A 78 -11.26 -6.08 -17.90
C GLU A 78 -12.03 -4.87 -17.39
N ARG A 79 -12.06 -3.77 -18.15
CA ARG A 79 -12.95 -2.65 -17.82
C ARG A 79 -14.39 -3.02 -18.12
N VAL A 80 -15.30 -2.65 -17.21
CA VAL A 80 -16.73 -2.83 -17.45
C VAL A 80 -17.19 -1.78 -18.47
N PRO A 81 -17.86 -2.16 -19.56
CA PRO A 81 -18.39 -1.20 -20.52
C PRO A 81 -19.38 -0.26 -19.81
N LYS A 82 -19.36 1.03 -20.16
CA LYS A 82 -20.19 2.09 -19.56
C LYS A 82 -19.82 2.49 -18.12
N SER A 83 -18.72 1.98 -17.55
CA SER A 83 -18.23 2.45 -16.26
C SER A 83 -16.71 2.54 -16.19
N GLU A 84 -16.19 3.75 -16.00
CA GLU A 84 -14.75 3.98 -15.80
C GLU A 84 -14.27 3.57 -14.40
N LYS A 85 -15.18 3.38 -13.45
CA LYS A 85 -14.87 3.09 -12.05
C LYS A 85 -14.77 1.59 -11.78
N LEU A 86 -15.34 0.75 -12.64
CA LEU A 86 -15.51 -0.67 -12.39
C LEU A 86 -14.54 -1.52 -13.22
N LEU A 87 -13.90 -2.47 -12.56
CA LEU A 87 -13.16 -3.57 -13.20
C LEU A 87 -13.89 -4.88 -12.96
N LYS A 88 -14.02 -5.69 -14.02
CA LYS A 88 -14.46 -7.07 -13.95
C LYS A 88 -13.23 -7.96 -13.82
N LEU A 89 -13.13 -8.66 -12.71
CA LEU A 89 -12.02 -9.56 -12.39
C LEU A 89 -12.53 -11.00 -12.44
N GLN A 90 -11.80 -11.88 -13.12
CA GLN A 90 -11.91 -13.33 -12.90
C GLN A 90 -10.81 -13.74 -11.94
N VAL A 91 -11.20 -14.35 -10.83
CA VAL A 91 -10.27 -14.74 -9.76
C VAL A 91 -10.38 -16.24 -9.50
N ASP A 92 -9.24 -16.86 -9.25
CA ASP A 92 -9.15 -18.24 -8.77
C ASP A 92 -8.99 -18.22 -7.25
N ILE A 93 -9.89 -18.89 -6.54
CA ILE A 93 -9.85 -19.03 -5.08
C ILE A 93 -9.32 -20.40 -4.64
N GLY A 94 -8.61 -21.10 -5.51
CA GLY A 94 -8.07 -22.45 -5.32
C GLY A 94 -9.09 -23.57 -5.52
N THR A 95 -10.35 -23.38 -5.12
CA THR A 95 -11.41 -24.38 -5.28
C THR A 95 -12.28 -24.17 -6.52
N GLU A 96 -12.45 -22.92 -6.94
CA GLU A 96 -13.31 -22.51 -8.05
C GLU A 96 -12.85 -21.15 -8.58
N GLN A 97 -13.35 -20.78 -9.76
CA GLN A 97 -13.18 -19.44 -10.32
C GLN A 97 -14.44 -18.62 -10.12
N ARG A 98 -14.27 -17.34 -9.77
CA ARG A 98 -15.39 -16.42 -9.57
C ARG A 98 -15.17 -15.10 -10.29
N GLN A 99 -16.29 -14.53 -10.73
CA GLN A 99 -16.33 -13.18 -11.25
C GLN A 99 -16.60 -12.18 -10.12
N ILE A 100 -15.77 -11.14 -10.04
CA ILE A 100 -15.92 -10.04 -9.09
C ILE A 100 -15.92 -8.72 -9.87
N VAL A 101 -16.86 -7.83 -9.56
CA VAL A 101 -16.86 -6.47 -10.09
C VAL A 101 -16.38 -5.53 -8.98
N ALA A 102 -15.23 -4.90 -9.19
CA ALA A 102 -14.56 -4.06 -8.19
C ALA A 102 -14.53 -2.59 -8.61
N GLY A 103 -14.91 -1.68 -7.70
CA GLY A 103 -14.93 -0.24 -7.90
C GLY A 103 -13.57 0.46 -7.86
N ILE A 104 -12.55 -0.17 -8.45
CA ILE A 104 -11.14 0.23 -8.34
C ILE A 104 -10.53 0.74 -9.66
N GLY A 105 -11.33 0.85 -10.73
CA GLY A 105 -10.86 1.18 -12.08
C GLY A 105 -10.26 2.58 -12.25
N LYS A 106 -10.50 3.49 -11.30
CA LYS A 106 -9.86 4.82 -11.26
C LYS A 106 -8.41 4.80 -10.76
N LYS A 107 -8.04 3.78 -9.99
CA LYS A 107 -6.74 3.70 -9.31
C LYS A 107 -5.82 2.63 -9.90
N TYR A 108 -6.39 1.58 -10.49
CA TYR A 108 -5.63 0.46 -11.03
C TYR A 108 -6.05 0.21 -12.47
N ALA A 109 -5.06 0.01 -13.34
CA ALA A 109 -5.31 -0.52 -14.68
C ALA A 109 -5.62 -2.03 -14.62
N PRO A 110 -6.38 -2.58 -15.58
CA PRO A 110 -6.67 -4.02 -15.61
C PRO A 110 -5.40 -4.88 -15.65
N GLU A 111 -4.41 -4.45 -16.43
CA GLU A 111 -3.13 -5.16 -16.61
C GLU A 111 -2.35 -5.31 -15.31
N GLU A 112 -2.41 -4.30 -14.42
CA GLU A 112 -1.72 -4.33 -13.13
C GLU A 112 -2.34 -5.33 -12.15
N MET A 113 -3.61 -5.70 -12.38
CA MET A 113 -4.36 -6.61 -11.54
C MET A 113 -4.07 -8.07 -11.89
N VAL A 114 -3.80 -8.39 -13.16
CA VAL A 114 -3.56 -9.78 -13.60
C VAL A 114 -2.35 -10.36 -12.87
N GLY A 115 -2.50 -11.58 -12.35
CA GLY A 115 -1.47 -12.28 -11.59
C GLY A 115 -1.30 -11.81 -10.15
N ARG A 116 -1.99 -10.74 -9.71
CA ARG A 116 -1.96 -10.30 -8.31
C ARG A 116 -2.69 -11.28 -7.40
N THR A 117 -2.17 -11.38 -6.19
CA THR A 117 -2.82 -12.10 -5.09
C THR A 117 -3.60 -11.10 -4.24
N ILE A 118 -4.89 -11.35 -4.06
CA ILE A 118 -5.82 -10.48 -3.33
C ILE A 118 -6.61 -11.27 -2.29
N VAL A 119 -7.19 -10.58 -1.31
CA VAL A 119 -8.13 -11.18 -0.36
C VAL A 119 -9.56 -10.85 -0.78
N VAL A 120 -10.42 -11.86 -0.78
CA VAL A 120 -11.83 -11.75 -1.17
C VAL A 120 -12.74 -12.33 -0.10
N VAL A 121 -13.97 -11.80 0.00
CA VAL A 121 -15.01 -12.41 0.83
C VAL A 121 -15.74 -13.47 -0.01
N ALA A 122 -15.61 -14.73 0.38
CA ALA A 122 -16.07 -15.88 -0.39
C ALA A 122 -17.52 -16.31 -0.07
N ASN A 123 -18.19 -15.73 0.92
CA ASN A 123 -19.55 -16.12 1.31
C ASN A 123 -20.59 -15.00 1.19
N LEU A 124 -20.31 -13.99 0.37
CA LEU A 124 -21.33 -12.99 0.01
C LEU A 124 -22.36 -13.59 -0.94
N LYS A 125 -23.61 -13.13 -0.81
CA LYS A 125 -24.66 -13.42 -1.79
C LYS A 125 -24.29 -12.79 -3.15
N PRO A 126 -24.66 -13.42 -4.28
CA PRO A 126 -24.43 -12.82 -5.60
C PRO A 126 -25.05 -11.43 -5.70
N ALA A 127 -24.26 -10.46 -6.17
CA ALA A 127 -24.71 -9.09 -6.42
C ALA A 127 -24.60 -8.77 -7.90
N LYS A 128 -25.61 -8.06 -8.44
CA LYS A 128 -25.60 -7.56 -9.81
C LYS A 128 -25.39 -6.05 -9.78
N LEU A 129 -24.24 -5.60 -10.27
CA LEU A 129 -23.93 -4.18 -10.49
C LEU A 129 -24.27 -3.87 -11.95
N MET A 130 -25.28 -3.02 -12.16
CA MET A 130 -25.72 -2.53 -13.48
C MET A 130 -25.13 -1.15 -13.76
#